data_AF-A0A2N1N6V0-F1
#
_entry.id   AF-A0A2N1N6V0-F1
#
_cell.length_a   1.000
_cell.length_b   1.000
_cell.length_c   1.000
_cell.angle_alpha   90.00
_cell.angle_beta   90.00
_cell.angle_gamma   90.00
#
_symmetry.space_group_name_H-M   'P 1'
#
loop_
_entity.id
_entity.type
_entity.pdbx_description
1 polymer ?
#
loop_
_entity_poly.entity_id
_entity_poly.type
_entity_poly.pdbx_seq_one_letter_code
_entity_poly.pdbx_strand_id
1 'polypeptide(L)'
;MPELPEVHRAERACNANVVGKKIVKVEAQEDKLIFGNISKGEFERSLLNKFVVNTGRWGKYFYFEMNESPNPVFHFGMTGDIYFKDQETFSYRSKRSKNDPNEWPPKFWKFILTFEDSSNVSTEKIMMAFSDVRRLARVFLTINSPLQDVPISKLGFDPLQSMPNIQKFSELILKRKCPIKALLLDQQFSAGVGNWVADEVLFQSHIHPNQHANTLSKEQIETLREKLVYVCKTAVDVNAEARLFPNSWLFHYRWNKRNKNGAFMPNGEQIIFETVGGRTTAIVSSVQKLPEGTANSRLHASTSTLIRQKRKIITVGDNKSTEKRSRKT
;
A
#
# COMPACT_ATOMS: atom_id res chain seq x y z
N MET A 1 -5.10 2.16 -2.12
CA MET A 1 -3.81 2.42 -2.77
C MET A 1 -3.22 1.04 -2.88
N PRO A 2 -2.91 0.56 -4.09
CA PRO A 2 -2.25 -0.73 -4.25
C PRO A 2 -0.95 -0.75 -3.45
N GLU A 3 -0.78 -1.78 -2.61
CA GLU A 3 0.44 -2.08 -1.89
C GLU A 3 1.02 -3.38 -2.49
N LEU A 4 1.97 -4.02 -1.81
CA LEU A 4 2.60 -5.25 -2.30
C LEU A 4 1.59 -6.32 -2.78
N PRO A 5 0.56 -6.69 -1.99
CA PRO A 5 -0.32 -7.79 -2.36
C PRO A 5 -1.15 -7.51 -3.62
N GLU A 6 -1.68 -6.29 -3.74
CA GLU A 6 -2.49 -5.91 -4.91
C GLU A 6 -1.65 -5.83 -6.19
N VAL A 7 -0.39 -5.39 -6.08
CA VAL A 7 0.54 -5.38 -7.21
C VAL A 7 0.93 -6.80 -7.61
N HIS A 8 1.11 -7.70 -6.64
CA HIS A 8 1.39 -9.11 -6.94
C HIS A 8 0.23 -9.81 -7.63
N ARG A 9 -1.02 -9.52 -7.25
CA ARG A 9 -2.19 -9.99 -8.00
C ARG A 9 -2.13 -9.56 -9.47
N ALA A 10 -1.82 -8.28 -9.73
CA ALA A 10 -1.73 -7.78 -11.09
C ALA A 10 -0.61 -8.46 -11.88
N GLU A 11 0.55 -8.65 -11.25
CA GLU A 11 1.65 -9.40 -11.85
C GLU A 11 1.26 -10.85 -12.18
N ARG A 12 0.59 -11.57 -11.27
CA ARG A 12 0.07 -12.93 -11.55
C ARG A 12 -0.93 -12.96 -12.71
N ALA A 13 -1.81 -11.96 -12.80
CA ALA A 13 -2.74 -11.85 -13.92
C ALA A 13 -1.99 -11.62 -15.25
N CYS A 14 -0.96 -10.78 -15.25
CA CYS A 14 -0.07 -10.64 -16.40
C CYS A 14 0.66 -11.94 -16.73
N ASN A 15 1.22 -12.63 -15.73
CA ASN A 15 1.93 -13.89 -15.93
C ASN A 15 1.08 -14.92 -16.67
N ALA A 16 -0.16 -15.13 -16.19
CA ALA A 16 -1.09 -16.08 -16.77
C ALA A 16 -1.56 -15.71 -18.19
N ASN A 17 -1.66 -14.41 -18.50
CA ASN A 17 -2.27 -13.96 -19.75
C ASN A 17 -1.26 -13.59 -20.84
N VAL A 18 -0.10 -13.01 -20.51
CA VAL A 18 0.76 -12.35 -21.52
C VAL A 18 2.12 -13.00 -21.73
N VAL A 19 2.59 -13.85 -20.81
CA VAL A 19 3.88 -14.54 -20.97
C VAL A 19 3.84 -15.47 -22.19
N GLY A 20 4.94 -15.47 -22.95
CA GLY A 20 5.10 -16.19 -24.21
C GLY A 20 4.46 -15.50 -25.42
N LYS A 21 3.73 -14.39 -25.24
CA LYS A 21 2.98 -13.73 -26.32
C LYS A 21 3.69 -12.51 -26.88
N LYS A 22 3.42 -12.23 -28.16
CA LYS A 22 3.95 -11.08 -28.90
C LYS A 22 3.02 -9.88 -28.72
N ILE A 23 3.58 -8.70 -28.49
CA ILE A 23 2.84 -7.44 -28.54
C ILE A 23 2.67 -7.03 -30.01
N VAL A 24 1.44 -7.14 -30.52
CA VAL A 24 1.11 -6.86 -31.94
C VAL A 24 0.47 -5.49 -32.14
N LYS A 25 0.00 -4.86 -31.07
CA LYS A 25 -0.50 -3.48 -31.09
C LYS A 25 -0.22 -2.81 -29.75
N VAL A 26 0.23 -1.56 -29.82
CA VAL A 26 0.40 -0.69 -28.65
C VAL A 26 -0.37 0.59 -28.93
N GLU A 27 -1.25 0.97 -28.01
CA GLU A 27 -1.99 2.22 -28.09
C GLU A 27 -1.74 2.99 -26.80
N ALA A 28 -1.16 4.18 -26.87
CA ALA A 28 -0.92 5.01 -25.69
C ALA A 28 -1.59 6.39 -25.82
N GLN A 29 -1.91 6.96 -24.67
CA GLN A 29 -2.37 8.35 -24.53
C GLN A 29 -1.19 9.26 -24.21
N GLU A 30 -1.27 10.52 -24.63
CA GLU A 30 -0.27 11.52 -24.24
C GLU A 30 -0.49 11.89 -22.76
N ASP A 31 0.39 11.42 -21.87
CA ASP A 31 0.28 11.68 -20.43
C ASP A 31 1.66 11.80 -19.76
N LYS A 32 2.25 12.99 -19.81
CA LYS A 32 3.57 13.30 -19.20
C LYS A 32 3.67 12.98 -17.71
N LEU A 33 2.55 12.93 -16.97
CA LEU A 33 2.59 12.57 -15.55
C LEU A 33 2.84 11.08 -15.35
N ILE A 34 2.39 10.24 -16.29
CA ILE A 34 2.50 8.78 -16.20
C ILE A 34 3.76 8.28 -16.91
N PHE A 35 4.01 8.78 -18.13
CA PHE A 35 5.14 8.36 -18.95
C PHE A 35 6.41 9.18 -18.72
N GLY A 36 6.33 10.28 -17.95
CA GLY A 36 7.47 11.15 -17.68
C GLY A 36 8.01 11.78 -18.97
N ASN A 37 9.24 11.44 -19.32
CA ASN A 37 9.92 11.93 -20.52
C ASN A 37 9.70 11.03 -21.76
N ILE A 38 9.06 9.88 -21.60
CA ILE A 38 8.79 8.96 -22.71
C ILE A 38 7.59 9.50 -23.49
N SER A 39 7.78 9.81 -24.77
CA SER A 39 6.67 10.23 -25.63
C SER A 39 5.75 9.06 -25.96
N LYS A 40 4.48 9.32 -26.29
CA LYS A 40 3.54 8.29 -26.77
C LYS A 40 4.16 7.42 -27.88
N GLY A 41 4.69 8.05 -28.92
CA GLY A 41 5.23 7.35 -30.09
C GLY A 41 6.53 6.60 -29.81
N GLU A 42 7.31 7.02 -28.81
CA GLU A 42 8.45 6.25 -28.32
C GLU A 42 7.99 5.01 -27.57
N PHE A 43 7.06 5.14 -26.62
CA PHE A 43 6.51 4.00 -25.88
C PHE A 43 5.91 2.93 -26.81
N GLU A 44 5.13 3.35 -27.81
CA GLU A 44 4.53 2.44 -28.80
C GLU A 44 5.60 1.66 -29.60
N ARG A 45 6.58 2.36 -30.16
CA ARG A 45 7.66 1.74 -30.95
C ARG A 45 8.59 0.86 -30.11
N SER A 46 8.83 1.22 -28.85
CA SER A 46 9.72 0.48 -27.96
C SER A 46 9.20 -0.91 -27.59
N LEU A 47 7.88 -1.13 -27.61
CA LEU A 47 7.25 -2.39 -27.19
C LEU A 47 6.67 -3.21 -28.35
N LEU A 48 6.34 -2.56 -29.49
CA LEU A 48 5.76 -3.23 -30.64
C LEU A 48 6.66 -4.36 -31.15
N ASN A 49 6.03 -5.48 -31.53
CA ASN A 49 6.64 -6.69 -32.07
C ASN A 49 7.57 -7.48 -31.13
N LYS A 50 7.61 -7.14 -29.85
CA LYS A 50 8.40 -7.87 -28.85
C LYS A 50 7.58 -8.92 -28.11
N PHE A 51 8.27 -9.89 -27.54
CA PHE A 51 7.70 -10.97 -26.75
C PHE A 51 7.89 -10.72 -25.26
N VAL A 52 6.86 -10.99 -24.48
CA VAL A 52 6.99 -11.06 -23.03
C VAL A 52 7.54 -12.44 -22.66
N VAL A 53 8.78 -12.48 -22.20
CA VAL A 53 9.46 -13.72 -21.78
C VAL A 53 9.01 -14.11 -20.37
N ASN A 54 8.83 -13.12 -19.49
CA ASN A 54 8.43 -13.35 -18.11
C ASN A 54 7.79 -12.09 -17.52
N THR A 55 7.17 -12.22 -16.36
CA THR A 55 6.71 -11.10 -15.54
C THR A 55 7.36 -11.17 -14.17
N GLY A 56 7.50 -10.02 -13.52
CA GLY A 56 8.02 -9.98 -12.16
C GLY A 56 7.50 -8.79 -11.38
N ARG A 57 7.79 -8.80 -10.08
CA ARG A 57 7.37 -7.78 -9.13
C ARG A 57 8.51 -7.49 -8.15
N TRP A 58 8.71 -6.24 -7.81
CA TRP A 58 9.50 -5.84 -6.65
C TRP A 58 8.82 -4.69 -5.90
N GLY A 59 8.54 -4.88 -4.62
CA GLY A 59 7.70 -3.98 -3.84
C GLY A 59 6.36 -3.66 -4.52
N LYS A 60 6.13 -2.39 -4.84
CA LYS A 60 4.91 -1.88 -5.51
C LYS A 60 5.08 -1.70 -7.02
N TYR A 61 6.15 -2.24 -7.58
CA TYR A 61 6.40 -2.25 -9.00
C TYR A 61 6.17 -3.65 -9.55
N PHE A 62 5.60 -3.73 -10.75
CA PHE A 62 5.58 -4.94 -11.56
C PHE A 62 6.13 -4.61 -12.94
N TYR A 63 6.65 -5.61 -13.64
CA TYR A 63 7.37 -5.40 -14.89
C TYR A 63 7.23 -6.61 -15.80
N PHE A 64 7.49 -6.38 -17.09
CA PHE A 64 7.66 -7.45 -18.06
C PHE A 64 9.14 -7.58 -18.40
N GLU A 65 9.63 -8.81 -18.42
CA GLU A 65 10.92 -9.14 -19.03
C GLU A 65 10.64 -9.45 -20.50
N MET A 66 11.20 -8.64 -21.38
CA MET A 66 11.01 -8.74 -22.82
C MET A 66 12.15 -9.57 -23.42
N ASN A 67 11.92 -10.16 -24.59
CA ASN A 67 12.99 -10.86 -25.32
C ASN A 67 14.12 -9.90 -25.75
N GLU A 68 13.79 -8.61 -25.92
CA GLU A 68 14.71 -7.55 -26.29
C GLU A 68 14.39 -6.26 -25.53
N SER A 69 15.42 -5.54 -25.09
CA SER A 69 15.27 -4.25 -24.39
C SER A 69 14.48 -3.23 -25.22
N PRO A 70 13.68 -2.34 -24.61
CA PRO A 70 13.56 -2.16 -23.17
C PRO A 70 12.49 -3.05 -22.52
N ASN A 71 12.64 -3.23 -21.20
CA ASN A 71 11.66 -3.85 -20.33
C ASN A 71 10.70 -2.79 -19.75
N PRO A 72 9.38 -2.92 -19.90
CA PRO A 72 8.45 -1.98 -19.29
C PRO A 72 8.25 -2.29 -17.80
N VAL A 73 8.33 -1.23 -16.98
CA VAL A 73 8.14 -1.27 -15.53
C VAL A 73 6.99 -0.35 -15.15
N PHE A 74 6.10 -0.83 -14.29
CA PHE A 74 4.84 -0.17 -13.96
C PHE A 74 4.70 0.03 -12.45
N HIS A 75 4.12 1.16 -12.06
CA HIS A 75 3.73 1.46 -10.69
C HIS A 75 2.31 2.02 -10.67
N PHE A 76 1.41 1.47 -9.86
CA PHE A 76 0.00 1.87 -9.86
C PHE A 76 -0.28 3.23 -9.20
N GLY A 77 0.65 3.77 -8.42
CA GLY A 77 0.37 4.96 -7.62
C GLY A 77 -0.77 4.68 -6.63
N MET A 78 -1.84 5.48 -6.67
CA MET A 78 -2.96 5.32 -5.72
C MET A 78 -4.20 4.64 -6.30
N THR A 79 -4.41 4.74 -7.61
CA THR A 79 -5.64 4.34 -8.31
C THR A 79 -5.38 3.64 -9.63
N GLY A 80 -4.12 3.36 -9.95
CA GLY A 80 -3.77 2.54 -11.09
C GLY A 80 -4.31 1.13 -10.94
N ASP A 81 -4.71 0.54 -12.06
CA ASP A 81 -5.20 -0.84 -12.13
C ASP A 81 -5.02 -1.38 -13.57
N ILE A 82 -5.04 -2.69 -13.74
CA ILE A 82 -5.01 -3.37 -15.04
C ILE A 82 -6.34 -4.08 -15.34
N TYR A 83 -6.70 -4.12 -16.62
CA TYR A 83 -7.95 -4.72 -17.11
C TYR A 83 -7.61 -5.60 -18.30
N PHE A 84 -8.08 -6.83 -18.31
CA PHE A 84 -8.08 -7.68 -19.50
C PHE A 84 -9.48 -7.63 -20.13
N LYS A 85 -9.55 -7.41 -21.44
CA LYS A 85 -10.82 -7.41 -22.17
C LYS A 85 -11.48 -8.79 -22.05
N ASP A 86 -12.80 -8.80 -21.89
CA ASP A 86 -13.63 -10.01 -21.81
C ASP A 86 -13.29 -10.96 -20.63
N GLN A 87 -12.55 -10.46 -19.63
CA GLN A 87 -12.28 -11.16 -18.38
C GLN A 87 -12.89 -10.41 -17.18
N GLU A 88 -13.29 -11.15 -16.14
CA GLU A 88 -13.76 -10.54 -14.90
C GLU A 88 -12.66 -9.69 -14.26
N THR A 89 -12.98 -8.44 -13.96
CA THR A 89 -12.05 -7.51 -13.33
C THR A 89 -12.27 -7.48 -11.83
N PHE A 90 -11.26 -7.92 -11.08
CA PHE A 90 -11.26 -7.87 -9.63
C PHE A 90 -10.79 -6.49 -9.14
N SER A 91 -11.59 -5.44 -9.32
CA SER A 91 -11.19 -4.10 -8.85
C SER A 91 -10.94 -4.10 -7.34
N TYR A 92 -9.81 -3.52 -6.91
CA TYR A 92 -9.46 -3.41 -5.48
C TYR A 92 -10.42 -2.48 -4.70
N ARG A 93 -11.11 -1.55 -5.38
CA ARG A 93 -12.17 -0.76 -4.77
C ARG A 93 -13.50 -1.43 -5.07
N SER A 94 -14.08 -2.07 -4.06
CA SER A 94 -15.42 -2.69 -4.07
C SER A 94 -16.60 -1.77 -4.42
N LYS A 95 -16.35 -0.50 -4.75
CA LYS A 95 -17.37 0.33 -5.39
C LYS A 95 -17.22 0.17 -6.88
N ARG A 96 -17.89 -0.88 -7.41
CA ARG A 96 -18.30 -0.94 -8.83
C ARG A 96 -18.63 0.49 -9.26
N SER A 97 -17.86 1.02 -10.20
CA SER A 97 -18.32 2.18 -10.94
C SER A 97 -19.70 1.82 -11.47
N LYS A 98 -20.68 2.74 -11.45
CA LYS A 98 -22.01 2.54 -12.05
C LYS A 98 -21.95 2.32 -13.58
N ASN A 99 -20.78 2.08 -14.14
CA ASN A 99 -20.57 1.92 -15.56
C ASN A 99 -20.73 0.45 -15.95
N ASP A 100 -21.07 0.25 -17.21
CA ASP A 100 -21.15 -1.04 -17.86
C ASP A 100 -19.82 -1.80 -17.69
N PRO A 101 -19.81 -3.01 -17.07
CA PRO A 101 -18.61 -3.84 -16.98
C PRO A 101 -18.04 -4.22 -18.35
N ASN A 102 -18.81 -4.03 -19.44
CA ASN A 102 -18.39 -4.27 -20.81
C ASN A 102 -17.82 -3.01 -21.51
N GLU A 103 -17.74 -1.86 -20.84
CA GLU A 103 -17.18 -0.63 -21.45
C GLU A 103 -15.68 -0.81 -21.75
N TRP A 104 -15.32 -0.86 -23.04
CA TRP A 104 -13.94 -0.98 -23.51
C TRP A 104 -13.59 0.10 -24.55
N PRO A 105 -12.43 0.79 -24.43
CA PRO A 105 -11.48 0.71 -23.32
C PRO A 105 -12.04 1.22 -21.99
N PRO A 106 -11.50 0.79 -20.83
CA PRO A 106 -11.97 1.30 -19.55
C PRO A 106 -11.74 2.81 -19.43
N LYS A 107 -12.60 3.49 -18.67
CA LYS A 107 -12.41 4.93 -18.40
C LYS A 107 -11.04 5.20 -17.80
N PHE A 108 -10.46 6.34 -18.18
CA PHE A 108 -9.14 6.77 -17.72
C PHE A 108 -7.99 5.81 -18.11
N TRP A 109 -8.19 4.98 -19.13
CA TRP A 109 -7.11 4.20 -19.73
C TRP A 109 -5.97 5.12 -20.20
N LYS A 110 -4.75 4.58 -20.13
CA LYS A 110 -3.49 5.27 -20.39
C LYS A 110 -2.73 4.62 -21.52
N PHE A 111 -2.73 3.29 -21.54
CA PHE A 111 -2.30 2.52 -22.68
C PHE A 111 -3.05 1.18 -22.75
N ILE A 112 -3.06 0.60 -23.94
CA ILE A 112 -3.56 -0.74 -24.24
C ILE A 112 -2.45 -1.49 -24.97
N LEU A 113 -2.18 -2.70 -24.50
CA LEU A 113 -1.30 -3.66 -25.16
C LEU A 113 -2.17 -4.79 -25.72
N THR A 114 -2.04 -5.08 -27.01
CA THR A 114 -2.69 -6.24 -27.64
C THR A 114 -1.64 -7.31 -27.89
N PHE A 115 -1.92 -8.50 -27.40
CA PHE A 115 -1.05 -9.66 -27.46
C PHE A 115 -1.62 -10.74 -28.38
N GLU A 116 -0.73 -11.42 -29.07
CA GLU A 116 -1.06 -12.57 -29.93
C GLU A 116 -0.11 -13.73 -29.59
N ASP A 117 -0.65 -14.94 -29.57
CA ASP A 117 0.13 -16.14 -29.38
C ASP A 117 0.77 -16.56 -30.72
N SER A 118 2.10 -16.50 -30.81
CA SER A 118 2.81 -16.87 -32.04
C SER A 118 2.80 -18.37 -32.32
N SER A 119 2.47 -19.20 -31.31
CA SER A 119 2.41 -20.66 -31.46
C SER A 119 1.08 -21.15 -32.02
N ASN A 120 0.03 -20.31 -32.00
CA ASN A 120 -1.28 -20.68 -32.50
C ASN A 120 -2.00 -19.45 -33.08
N VAL A 121 -1.89 -19.29 -34.41
CA VAL A 121 -2.47 -18.17 -35.18
C VAL A 121 -4.01 -18.13 -35.12
N SER A 122 -4.67 -19.20 -34.66
CA SER A 122 -6.12 -19.23 -34.44
C SER A 122 -6.58 -18.70 -33.07
N THR A 123 -5.66 -18.28 -32.20
CA THR A 123 -6.00 -17.84 -30.84
C THR A 123 -6.52 -16.41 -30.84
N GLU A 124 -7.55 -16.16 -30.04
CA GLU A 124 -8.08 -14.81 -29.81
C GLU A 124 -6.99 -13.88 -29.24
N LYS A 125 -7.03 -12.61 -29.68
CA LYS A 125 -6.10 -11.58 -29.21
C LYS A 125 -6.43 -11.19 -27.78
N ILE A 126 -5.43 -11.16 -26.92
CA ILE A 126 -5.57 -10.71 -25.54
C ILE A 126 -5.30 -9.21 -25.49
N MET A 127 -6.22 -8.43 -24.92
CA MET A 127 -6.04 -6.98 -24.77
C MET A 127 -5.94 -6.62 -23.29
N MET A 128 -4.84 -5.98 -22.90
CA MET A 128 -4.62 -5.47 -21.55
C MET A 128 -4.61 -3.94 -21.55
N ALA A 129 -5.49 -3.32 -20.78
CA ALA A 129 -5.52 -1.89 -20.56
C ALA A 129 -4.95 -1.53 -19.18
N PHE A 130 -4.14 -0.48 -19.12
CA PHE A 130 -3.72 0.16 -17.87
C PHE A 130 -4.52 1.44 -17.68
N SER A 131 -5.18 1.60 -16.55
CA SER A 131 -5.96 2.81 -16.24
C SER A 131 -5.43 3.47 -14.97
N ASP A 132 -5.54 4.80 -14.88
CA ASP A 132 -5.33 5.50 -13.63
C ASP A 132 -6.08 6.84 -13.59
N VAL A 133 -7.08 6.90 -12.72
CA VAL A 133 -7.94 8.09 -12.54
C VAL A 133 -7.15 9.31 -12.05
N ARG A 134 -6.16 9.10 -11.16
CA ARG A 134 -5.48 10.21 -10.47
C ARG A 134 -4.16 10.64 -11.12
N ARG A 135 -3.70 9.92 -12.15
CA ARG A 135 -2.44 10.18 -12.86
C ARG A 135 -1.21 10.18 -11.93
N LEU A 136 -1.23 9.27 -10.96
CA LEU A 136 -0.17 9.02 -9.98
C LEU A 136 0.57 7.71 -10.25
N ALA A 137 0.07 6.89 -11.17
CA ALA A 137 0.81 5.80 -11.75
C ALA A 137 2.05 6.30 -12.49
N ARG A 138 3.02 5.42 -12.68
CA ARG A 138 4.25 5.69 -13.43
C ARG A 138 4.58 4.51 -14.32
N VAL A 139 5.09 4.81 -15.50
CA VAL A 139 5.59 3.85 -16.49
C VAL A 139 7.03 4.21 -16.78
N PHE A 140 7.89 3.19 -16.79
CA PHE A 140 9.30 3.31 -17.12
C PHE A 140 9.66 2.27 -18.18
N LEU A 141 10.74 2.55 -18.92
CA LEU A 141 11.37 1.62 -19.84
C LEU A 141 12.82 1.44 -19.38
N THR A 142 13.22 0.23 -19.03
CA THR A 142 14.59 -0.07 -18.57
C THR A 142 15.37 -0.80 -19.65
N ILE A 143 16.65 -0.47 -19.80
CA ILE A 143 17.50 -1.09 -20.84
C ILE A 143 18.06 -2.42 -20.34
N ASN A 144 18.46 -2.48 -19.07
CA ASN A 144 18.93 -3.70 -18.44
C ASN A 144 17.75 -4.46 -17.82
N SER A 145 18.08 -5.51 -17.07
CA SER A 145 17.10 -6.20 -16.20
C SER A 145 16.35 -5.18 -15.34
N PRO A 146 15.01 -5.28 -15.23
CA PRO A 146 14.21 -4.38 -14.40
C PRO A 146 14.71 -4.25 -12.96
N LEU A 147 15.28 -5.31 -12.39
CA LEU A 147 15.80 -5.31 -11.02
C LEU A 147 17.10 -4.50 -10.85
N GLN A 148 17.87 -4.31 -11.91
CA GLN A 148 19.16 -3.61 -11.90
C GLN A 148 19.03 -2.12 -12.28
N ASP A 149 17.95 -1.75 -12.95
CA ASP A 149 17.70 -0.37 -13.39
C ASP A 149 16.77 0.40 -12.44
N VAL A 150 16.82 1.73 -12.56
CA VAL A 150 15.88 2.60 -11.85
C VAL A 150 14.46 2.43 -12.42
N PRO A 151 13.42 2.42 -11.57
CA PRO A 151 13.44 2.78 -10.15
C PRO A 151 13.75 1.63 -9.18
N ILE A 152 13.69 0.36 -9.63
CA ILE A 152 13.69 -0.79 -8.72
C ILE A 152 15.03 -0.95 -7.99
N SER A 153 16.16 -0.68 -8.66
CA SER A 153 17.49 -0.79 -8.04
C SER A 153 17.74 0.14 -6.85
N LYS A 154 16.88 1.14 -6.63
CA LYS A 154 16.94 2.05 -5.47
C LYS A 154 16.04 1.62 -4.32
N LEU A 155 15.28 0.55 -4.47
CA LEU A 155 14.34 0.07 -3.46
C LEU A 155 15.05 -0.80 -2.43
N GLY A 156 14.45 -0.88 -1.24
CA GLY A 156 14.90 -1.76 -0.17
C GLY A 156 14.52 -3.21 -0.40
N PHE A 157 14.57 -4.00 0.66
CA PHE A 157 14.19 -5.41 0.60
C PHE A 157 12.69 -5.56 0.30
N ASP A 158 12.36 -6.63 -0.39
CA ASP A 158 11.00 -7.09 -0.63
C ASP A 158 10.62 -8.10 0.46
N PRO A 159 9.54 -7.88 1.23
CA PRO A 159 9.12 -8.79 2.30
C PRO A 159 8.89 -10.25 1.90
N LEU A 160 8.63 -10.53 0.62
CA LEU A 160 8.37 -11.89 0.15
C LEU A 160 9.53 -12.50 -0.63
N GLN A 161 10.32 -11.68 -1.33
CA GLN A 161 11.37 -12.18 -2.22
C GLN A 161 12.79 -12.05 -1.64
N SER A 162 13.04 -11.10 -0.75
CA SER A 162 14.40 -10.77 -0.29
C SER A 162 14.46 -10.36 1.19
N MET A 163 13.57 -10.92 2.01
CA MET A 163 13.52 -10.63 3.43
C MET A 163 14.88 -10.92 4.11
N PRO A 164 15.53 -9.93 4.75
CA PRO A 164 16.80 -10.15 5.42
C PRO A 164 16.68 -11.16 6.57
N ASN A 165 17.76 -11.87 6.86
CA ASN A 165 17.85 -12.68 8.07
C ASN A 165 17.75 -11.80 9.33
N ILE A 166 17.51 -12.41 10.49
CA ILE A 166 17.23 -11.66 11.71
C ILE A 166 18.39 -10.74 12.13
N GLN A 167 19.63 -11.18 12.00
CA GLN A 167 20.82 -10.39 12.33
C GLN A 167 20.87 -9.13 11.47
N LYS A 168 20.75 -9.28 10.14
CA LYS A 168 20.79 -8.15 9.22
C LYS A 168 19.59 -7.23 9.39
N PHE A 169 18.41 -7.79 9.60
CA PHE A 169 17.18 -7.00 9.82
C PHE A 169 17.29 -6.14 11.09
N SER A 170 17.82 -6.73 12.17
CA SER A 170 18.09 -6.01 13.42
C SER A 170 19.07 -4.86 13.21
N GLU A 171 20.18 -5.08 12.49
CA GLU A 171 21.13 -4.00 12.17
C GLU A 171 20.47 -2.86 11.38
N LEU A 172 19.63 -3.19 10.39
CA LEU A 172 18.98 -2.20 9.54
C LEU A 172 17.97 -1.35 10.33
N ILE A 173 17.26 -1.94 11.28
CA ILE A 173 16.31 -1.25 12.16
C ILE A 173 17.03 -0.38 13.18
N LEU A 174 18.00 -0.95 13.91
CA LEU A 174 18.63 -0.27 15.05
C LEU A 174 19.47 0.94 14.65
N LYS A 175 19.86 1.05 13.38
CA LYS A 175 20.53 2.24 12.82
C LYS A 175 19.60 3.45 12.64
N ARG A 176 18.27 3.28 12.75
CA ARG A 176 17.28 4.30 12.38
C ARG A 176 16.65 4.93 13.61
N LYS A 177 16.73 6.27 13.69
CA LYS A 177 16.19 7.06 14.82
C LYS A 177 14.79 7.64 14.54
N CYS A 178 14.04 7.08 13.60
CA CYS A 178 12.69 7.52 13.27
C CYS A 178 11.63 6.57 13.85
N PRO A 179 10.36 6.99 13.93
CA PRO A 179 9.25 6.10 14.26
C PRO A 179 9.22 4.85 13.36
N ILE A 180 8.99 3.69 13.96
CA ILE A 180 9.02 2.41 13.24
C ILE A 180 8.03 2.35 12.08
N LYS A 181 6.84 2.94 12.23
CA LYS A 181 5.89 3.02 11.10
C LYS A 181 6.45 3.85 9.95
N ALA A 182 7.12 4.96 10.24
CA ALA A 182 7.71 5.80 9.19
C ALA A 182 8.81 5.03 8.45
N LEU A 183 9.61 4.23 9.16
CA LEU A 183 10.63 3.37 8.56
C LEU A 183 10.02 2.29 7.66
N LEU A 184 8.96 1.60 8.10
CA LEU A 184 8.29 0.58 7.30
C LEU A 184 7.67 1.15 6.01
N LEU A 185 7.25 2.42 6.02
CA LEU A 185 6.70 3.10 4.85
C LEU A 185 7.78 3.59 3.86
N ASP A 186 9.04 3.64 4.28
CA ASP A 186 10.15 4.02 3.42
C ASP A 186 10.44 2.88 2.42
N GLN A 187 10.22 3.16 1.13
CA GLN A 187 10.41 2.16 0.07
C GLN A 187 11.88 1.81 -0.17
N GLN A 188 12.85 2.63 0.31
CA GLN A 188 14.27 2.28 0.32
C GLN A 188 14.63 1.34 1.49
N PHE A 189 13.76 1.23 2.49
CA PHE A 189 13.90 0.26 3.58
C PHE A 189 13.12 -1.02 3.26
N SER A 190 11.79 -0.92 3.12
CA SER A 190 10.90 -2.05 2.82
C SER A 190 10.06 -1.74 1.59
N ALA A 191 10.44 -2.33 0.46
CA ALA A 191 9.73 -2.18 -0.80
C ALA A 191 8.37 -2.89 -0.70
N GLY A 192 7.28 -2.20 -1.04
CA GLY A 192 5.96 -2.84 -1.06
C GLY A 192 5.08 -2.56 0.14
N VAL A 193 5.65 -2.28 1.31
CA VAL A 193 4.87 -1.95 2.51
C VAL A 193 4.25 -0.56 2.37
N GLY A 194 2.94 -0.47 2.51
CA GLY A 194 2.22 0.79 2.54
C GLY A 194 1.46 0.97 3.85
N ASN A 195 0.40 1.77 3.80
CA ASN A 195 -0.25 2.27 5.00
C ASN A 195 -1.05 1.19 5.73
N TRP A 196 -1.74 0.32 4.99
CA TRP A 196 -2.54 -0.73 5.64
C TRP A 196 -1.65 -1.88 6.10
N VAL A 197 -0.66 -2.29 5.30
CA VAL A 197 0.28 -3.35 5.70
C VAL A 197 1.06 -2.94 6.93
N ALA A 198 1.56 -1.69 7.00
CA ALA A 198 2.29 -1.22 8.17
C ALA A 198 1.42 -1.19 9.44
N ASP A 199 0.15 -0.75 9.35
CA ASP A 199 -0.77 -0.79 10.49
C ASP A 199 -1.01 -2.22 10.96
N GLU A 200 -1.29 -3.13 10.04
CA GLU A 200 -1.58 -4.53 10.34
C GLU A 200 -0.37 -5.23 10.99
N VAL A 201 0.82 -5.04 10.43
CA VAL A 201 2.06 -5.62 10.94
C VAL A 201 2.37 -5.11 12.35
N LEU A 202 2.24 -3.80 12.59
CA LEU A 202 2.52 -3.22 13.91
C LEU A 202 1.48 -3.62 14.96
N PHE A 203 0.21 -3.75 14.55
CA PHE A 203 -0.84 -4.27 15.40
C PHE A 203 -0.54 -5.71 15.84
N GLN A 204 -0.26 -6.60 14.88
CA GLN A 204 0.05 -8.01 15.17
C GLN A 204 1.39 -8.21 15.88
N SER A 205 2.29 -7.22 15.83
CA SER A 205 3.57 -7.25 16.54
C SER A 205 3.50 -6.60 17.93
N HIS A 206 2.35 -6.04 18.32
CA HIS A 206 2.19 -5.30 19.58
C HIS A 206 3.16 -4.12 19.73
N ILE A 207 3.56 -3.50 18.62
CA ILE A 207 4.50 -2.38 18.59
C ILE A 207 3.71 -1.09 18.34
N HIS A 208 3.96 -0.07 19.17
CA HIS A 208 3.37 1.24 18.93
C HIS A 208 3.99 1.91 17.70
N PRO A 209 3.20 2.44 16.74
CA PRO A 209 3.71 3.03 15.50
C PRO A 209 4.70 4.19 15.68
N ASN A 210 4.56 4.95 16.77
CA ASN A 210 5.48 6.03 17.15
C ASN A 210 6.74 5.58 17.91
N GLN A 211 6.87 4.30 18.28
CA GLN A 211 8.10 3.81 18.93
C GLN A 211 9.28 3.98 17.96
N HIS A 212 10.37 4.58 18.42
CA HIS A 212 11.55 4.78 17.58
C HIS A 212 12.21 3.43 17.26
N ALA A 213 12.57 3.23 15.99
CA ALA A 213 13.09 1.97 15.50
C ALA A 213 14.35 1.49 16.27
N ASN A 214 15.25 2.39 16.62
CA ASN A 214 16.45 2.10 17.41
C ASN A 214 16.21 1.79 18.90
N THR A 215 14.97 1.72 19.35
CA THR A 215 14.59 1.36 20.73
C THR A 215 13.83 0.05 20.82
N LEU A 216 13.64 -0.65 19.70
CA LEU A 216 12.99 -1.95 19.68
C LEU A 216 13.88 -3.00 20.34
N SER A 217 13.28 -3.85 21.19
CA SER A 217 13.98 -5.01 21.75
C SER A 217 14.25 -6.06 20.67
N LYS A 218 15.12 -7.04 20.98
CA LYS A 218 15.41 -8.16 20.08
C LYS A 218 14.14 -8.95 19.75
N GLU A 219 13.31 -9.22 20.76
CA GLU A 219 12.05 -9.96 20.63
C GLU A 219 11.03 -9.20 19.79
N GLN A 220 10.97 -7.86 19.94
CA GLN A 220 10.13 -7.01 19.10
C GLN A 220 10.58 -7.06 17.64
N ILE A 221 11.90 -7.03 17.38
CA ILE A 221 12.45 -7.12 16.02
C ILE A 221 12.18 -8.49 15.38
N GLU A 222 12.34 -9.57 16.14
CA GLU A 222 12.01 -10.94 15.71
C GLU A 222 10.53 -11.04 15.33
N THR A 223 9.64 -10.62 16.23
CA THR A 223 8.19 -10.61 16.00
C THR A 223 7.83 -9.75 14.79
N LEU A 224 8.40 -8.55 14.68
CA LEU A 224 8.14 -7.64 13.56
C LEU A 224 8.53 -8.27 12.21
N ARG A 225 9.68 -8.96 12.16
CA ARG A 225 10.17 -9.66 10.97
C ARG A 225 9.17 -10.73 10.55
N GLU A 226 8.73 -11.55 11.50
CA GLU A 226 7.77 -12.63 11.28
C GLU A 226 6.41 -12.11 10.81
N LYS A 227 5.86 -11.09 11.49
CA LYS A 227 4.57 -10.52 11.14
C LYS A 227 4.60 -9.79 9.80
N LEU A 228 5.73 -9.17 9.43
CA LEU A 228 5.88 -8.56 8.12
C LEU A 228 5.76 -9.59 6.98
N VAL A 229 6.44 -10.73 7.11
CA VAL A 229 6.33 -11.84 6.14
C VAL A 229 4.91 -12.43 6.16
N TYR A 230 4.39 -12.73 7.36
CA TYR A 230 3.07 -13.35 7.54
C TYR A 230 1.95 -12.51 6.90
N VAL A 231 1.87 -11.22 7.18
CA VAL A 231 0.81 -10.35 6.66
C VAL A 231 0.89 -10.25 5.13
N CYS A 232 2.10 -9.99 4.59
CA CYS A 232 2.29 -9.91 3.13
C CYS A 232 1.94 -11.23 2.44
N LYS A 233 2.40 -12.37 2.99
CA LYS A 233 2.17 -13.70 2.40
C LYS A 233 0.69 -14.08 2.48
N THR A 234 0.05 -13.90 3.63
CA THR A 234 -1.37 -14.20 3.80
C THR A 234 -2.22 -13.40 2.81
N ALA A 235 -1.92 -12.10 2.64
CA ALA A 235 -2.64 -11.27 1.70
C ALA A 235 -2.41 -11.68 0.24
N VAL A 236 -1.19 -12.12 -0.11
CA VAL A 236 -0.86 -12.65 -1.44
C VAL A 236 -1.52 -14.00 -1.71
N ASP A 237 -1.55 -14.90 -0.73
CA ASP A 237 -2.10 -16.26 -0.85
C ASP A 237 -3.59 -16.22 -1.21
N VAL A 238 -4.33 -15.22 -0.72
CA VAL A 238 -5.74 -14.98 -1.07
C VAL A 238 -5.93 -13.94 -2.17
N ASN A 239 -4.90 -13.72 -3.00
CA ASN A 239 -4.94 -12.82 -4.15
C ASN A 239 -5.39 -11.38 -3.83
N ALA A 240 -4.98 -10.87 -2.67
CA ALA A 240 -5.38 -9.57 -2.12
C ALA A 240 -6.91 -9.35 -2.05
N GLU A 241 -7.70 -10.43 -1.99
CA GLU A 241 -9.13 -10.35 -1.74
C GLU A 241 -9.38 -10.04 -0.26
N ALA A 242 -9.58 -8.75 0.04
CA ALA A 242 -9.78 -8.25 1.40
C ALA A 242 -10.80 -9.05 2.22
N ARG A 243 -11.89 -9.53 1.62
CA ARG A 243 -12.94 -10.33 2.28
C ARG A 243 -12.44 -11.68 2.82
N LEU A 244 -11.32 -12.19 2.29
CA LEU A 244 -10.70 -13.45 2.68
C LEU A 244 -9.57 -13.24 3.70
N PHE A 245 -9.23 -12.00 4.05
CA PHE A 245 -8.29 -11.75 5.14
C PHE A 245 -8.88 -12.22 6.47
N PRO A 246 -8.07 -12.77 7.39
CA PRO A 246 -8.57 -13.25 8.68
C PRO A 246 -9.42 -12.19 9.40
N ASN A 247 -10.57 -12.61 9.94
CA ASN A 247 -11.52 -11.70 10.57
C ASN A 247 -10.95 -10.94 11.77
N SER A 248 -9.87 -11.43 12.39
CA SER A 248 -9.18 -10.76 13.49
C SER A 248 -8.26 -9.61 13.05
N TRP A 249 -8.03 -9.42 11.75
CA TRP A 249 -7.12 -8.39 11.24
C TRP A 249 -7.66 -6.99 11.48
N LEU A 250 -6.77 -6.08 11.88
CA LEU A 250 -7.05 -4.65 12.03
C LEU A 250 -7.54 -4.04 10.70
N PHE A 251 -7.13 -4.61 9.57
CA PHE A 251 -7.53 -4.23 8.22
C PHE A 251 -9.04 -4.03 8.10
N HIS A 252 -9.87 -4.92 8.66
CA HIS A 252 -11.33 -4.83 8.51
C HIS A 252 -11.93 -3.63 9.26
N TYR A 253 -11.27 -3.17 10.32
CA TYR A 253 -11.82 -2.21 11.28
C TYR A 253 -11.18 -0.81 11.17
N ARG A 254 -9.99 -0.70 10.57
CA ARG A 254 -9.23 0.57 10.45
C ARG A 254 -9.83 1.63 9.53
N TRP A 255 -10.84 1.31 8.72
CA TRP A 255 -11.37 2.26 7.73
C TRP A 255 -12.35 3.30 8.30
N ASN A 256 -12.77 3.13 9.56
CA ASN A 256 -13.89 3.87 10.16
C ASN A 256 -13.49 5.11 10.98
N LYS A 257 -12.43 5.83 10.60
CA LYS A 257 -11.93 7.02 11.33
C LYS A 257 -13.00 8.10 11.61
N ARG A 258 -14.01 8.23 10.73
CA ARG A 258 -15.06 9.25 10.85
C ARG A 258 -16.33 8.76 11.55
N ASN A 259 -16.32 7.55 12.09
CA ASN A 259 -17.49 7.02 12.80
C ASN A 259 -17.69 7.78 14.12
N LYS A 260 -18.88 8.38 14.30
CA LYS A 260 -19.24 9.11 15.52
C LYS A 260 -19.26 8.21 16.76
N ASN A 261 -19.53 6.93 16.58
CA ASN A 261 -19.57 5.95 17.67
C ASN A 261 -18.17 5.43 18.04
N GLY A 262 -17.11 5.83 17.32
CA GLY A 262 -15.77 5.29 17.46
C GLY A 262 -15.51 4.10 16.53
N ALA A 263 -14.28 3.59 16.56
CA ALA A 263 -13.87 2.38 15.86
C ALA A 263 -13.34 1.38 16.89
N PHE A 264 -13.71 0.11 16.73
CA PHE A 264 -13.38 -0.95 17.67
C PHE A 264 -13.04 -2.23 16.93
N MET A 265 -12.18 -3.03 17.56
CA MET A 265 -11.95 -4.42 17.20
C MET A 265 -13.16 -5.29 17.65
N PRO A 266 -13.34 -6.50 17.11
CA PRO A 266 -14.45 -7.39 17.49
C PRO A 266 -14.51 -7.76 18.97
N ASN A 267 -13.35 -7.77 19.63
CA ASN A 267 -13.21 -8.01 21.07
C ASN A 267 -13.55 -6.78 21.94
N GLY A 268 -13.98 -5.66 21.33
CA GLY A 268 -14.33 -4.42 22.03
C GLY A 268 -13.17 -3.45 22.27
N GLU A 269 -11.94 -3.81 21.87
CA GLU A 269 -10.79 -2.91 22.03
C GLU A 269 -10.91 -1.68 21.13
N GLN A 270 -10.63 -0.49 21.67
CA GLN A 270 -10.76 0.75 20.94
C GLN A 270 -9.61 0.95 19.94
N ILE A 271 -9.98 1.35 18.72
CA ILE A 271 -9.06 1.81 17.69
C ILE A 271 -9.02 3.33 17.74
N ILE A 272 -7.84 3.88 18.02
CA ILE A 272 -7.56 5.32 17.92
C ILE A 272 -6.84 5.62 16.60
N PHE A 273 -6.91 6.88 16.17
CA PHE A 273 -6.30 7.33 14.92
C PHE A 273 -5.33 8.47 15.15
N GLU A 274 -4.06 8.23 14.86
CA GLU A 274 -2.99 9.22 14.93
C GLU A 274 -2.37 9.48 13.55
N THR A 275 -1.49 10.49 13.47
CA THR A 275 -0.67 10.74 12.29
C THR A 275 0.77 10.38 12.61
N VAL A 276 1.30 9.38 11.91
CA VAL A 276 2.69 8.92 12.07
C VAL A 276 3.34 8.87 10.69
N GLY A 277 4.51 9.48 10.53
CA GLY A 277 5.18 9.59 9.22
C GLY A 277 4.30 10.28 8.16
N GLY A 278 3.48 11.26 8.57
CA GLY A 278 2.56 11.96 7.67
C GLY A 278 1.35 11.13 7.19
N ARG A 279 1.14 9.93 7.74
CA ARG A 279 0.02 9.05 7.37
C ARG A 279 -0.91 8.81 8.56
N THR A 280 -2.21 8.80 8.27
CA THR A 280 -3.21 8.34 9.25
C THR A 280 -2.96 6.87 9.58
N THR A 281 -2.91 6.57 10.88
CA THR A 281 -2.48 5.31 11.49
C THR A 281 -3.58 4.86 12.44
N ALA A 282 -4.08 3.64 12.25
CA ALA A 282 -4.98 3.00 13.20
C ALA A 282 -4.15 2.29 14.28
N ILE A 283 -4.50 2.49 15.55
CA ILE A 283 -3.76 1.96 16.70
C ILE A 283 -4.75 1.36 17.69
N VAL A 284 -4.48 0.14 18.15
CA VAL A 284 -5.23 -0.49 19.24
C VAL A 284 -4.47 -0.29 20.54
N SER A 285 -4.89 0.70 21.34
CA SER A 285 -4.09 1.24 22.46
C SER A 285 -3.87 0.27 23.62
N SER A 286 -4.73 -0.72 23.78
CA SER A 286 -4.59 -1.78 24.79
C SER A 286 -3.38 -2.68 24.54
N VAL A 287 -3.04 -2.91 23.27
CA VAL A 287 -1.99 -3.87 22.88
C VAL A 287 -0.76 -3.21 22.24
N GLN A 288 -0.91 -2.03 21.65
CA GLN A 288 0.20 -1.23 21.12
C GLN A 288 0.53 -0.13 22.12
N LYS A 289 1.34 -0.43 23.14
CA LYS A 289 1.76 0.54 24.15
C LYS A 289 3.06 1.21 23.73
N LEU A 290 3.14 2.53 23.85
CA LEU A 290 4.37 3.28 23.60
C LEU A 290 5.24 3.27 24.87
N PRO A 291 6.43 2.64 24.88
CA PRO A 291 7.27 2.64 26.06
C PRO A 291 7.81 4.05 26.38
N GLU A 292 7.98 4.36 27.66
CA GLU A 292 8.51 5.66 28.09
C GLU A 292 9.89 5.94 27.50
N GLY A 293 10.14 7.19 27.09
CA GLY A 293 11.43 7.59 26.50
C GLY A 293 11.70 7.08 25.08
N THR A 294 10.79 6.29 24.47
CA THR A 294 10.97 5.75 23.11
C THR A 294 10.34 6.59 22.01
N ALA A 295 9.67 7.69 22.37
CA ALA A 295 9.21 8.73 21.46
C ALA A 295 9.99 10.01 21.68
N ASN A 296 10.14 10.81 20.62
CA ASN A 296 10.78 12.12 20.70
C ASN A 296 10.14 13.00 21.80
N SER A 297 10.93 13.39 22.80
CA SER A 297 10.51 14.26 23.93
C SER A 297 9.99 15.64 23.50
N ARG A 298 10.22 16.04 22.23
CA ARG A 298 9.79 17.34 21.69
C ARG A 298 8.33 17.40 21.21
N LEU A 299 7.63 16.27 21.03
CA LEU A 299 6.24 16.27 20.53
C LEU A 299 5.18 16.00 21.60
N HIS A 300 5.55 15.42 22.76
CA HIS A 300 4.61 15.09 23.83
C HIS A 300 4.24 16.25 24.77
N ALA A 301 4.91 17.41 24.65
CA ALA A 301 4.63 18.57 25.50
C ALA A 301 3.26 19.24 25.22
N SER A 302 2.65 18.99 24.06
CA SER A 302 1.35 19.59 23.69
C SER A 302 0.16 18.78 24.22
N THR A 303 0.26 17.45 24.33
CA THR A 303 -0.86 16.59 24.75
C THR A 303 -0.98 16.45 26.26
N SER A 304 0.15 16.43 26.98
CA SER A 304 0.17 16.38 28.45
C SER A 304 -0.35 17.68 29.09
N THR A 305 -0.12 18.82 28.43
CA THR A 305 -0.63 20.12 28.88
C THR A 305 -2.15 20.23 28.79
N LEU A 306 -2.77 19.66 27.74
CA LEU A 306 -4.24 19.61 27.57
C LEU A 306 -4.93 18.70 28.60
N ILE A 307 -4.31 17.57 28.95
CA ILE A 307 -4.84 16.65 29.97
C ILE A 307 -4.74 17.27 31.38
N ARG A 308 -3.65 18.01 31.66
CA ARG A 308 -3.44 18.69 32.95
C ARG A 308 -4.34 19.92 33.11
N GLN A 309 -4.66 20.64 32.04
CA GLN A 309 -5.63 21.75 32.07
C GLN A 309 -7.06 21.25 32.27
N LYS A 310 -7.49 20.14 31.64
CA LYS A 310 -8.83 19.58 31.87
C LYS A 310 -9.07 19.11 33.31
N ARG A 311 -8.04 18.57 33.99
CA ARG A 311 -8.15 18.20 35.42
C ARG A 311 -8.27 19.38 36.37
N LYS A 312 -7.77 20.57 36.01
CA LYS A 312 -7.86 21.78 36.84
C LYS A 312 -9.22 22.49 36.76
N ILE A 313 -9.96 22.32 35.66
CA ILE A 313 -11.24 23.00 35.43
C ILE A 313 -12.42 22.30 36.15
N ILE A 314 -12.30 21.02 36.49
CA ILE A 314 -13.40 20.24 37.08
C ILE A 314 -13.52 20.42 38.62
N THR A 315 -12.52 20.99 39.29
CA THR A 315 -12.48 21.10 40.77
C THR A 315 -12.94 22.43 41.36
N VAL A 316 -13.53 23.35 40.60
CA VAL A 316 -14.09 24.59 41.17
C VAL A 316 -15.44 24.90 40.55
N GLY A 317 -16.51 24.58 41.27
CA GLY A 317 -17.83 25.13 40.95
C GLY A 317 -19.03 24.24 41.24
N ASP A 318 -19.18 23.71 42.45
CA ASP A 318 -20.49 23.30 42.97
C ASP A 318 -20.60 23.71 44.44
N ASN A 319 -21.10 24.93 44.64
CA ASN A 319 -21.82 25.32 45.86
C ASN A 319 -22.44 26.71 45.65
N LYS A 320 -23.75 26.75 45.34
CA LYS A 320 -24.69 27.74 45.90
C LYS A 320 -26.14 27.41 45.54
N SER A 321 -26.79 26.77 46.51
CA SER A 321 -28.17 26.95 47.00
C SER A 321 -29.16 27.76 46.16
N THR A 322 -30.25 27.08 45.82
CA THR A 322 -31.59 27.58 45.49
C THR A 322 -32.21 28.44 46.61
N GLU A 323 -32.67 29.65 46.28
CA GLU A 323 -33.75 30.32 47.02
C GLU A 323 -34.68 31.04 46.03
N LYS A 324 -35.89 30.50 45.88
CA LYS A 324 -37.03 31.16 45.22
C LYS A 324 -37.77 31.97 46.28
N ARG A 325 -37.96 33.28 46.06
CA ARG A 325 -39.05 34.03 46.70
C ARG A 325 -39.68 35.00 45.72
N SER A 326 -40.99 34.79 45.52
CA SER A 326 -41.92 35.70 44.86
C SER A 326 -42.05 37.02 45.64
N ARG A 327 -42.27 38.14 44.93
CA ARG A 327 -43.38 39.09 45.15
C ARG A 327 -43.28 40.29 44.20
N LYS A 328 -44.43 40.64 43.60
CA LYS A 328 -45.00 41.97 43.28
C LYS A 328 -44.01 43.04 42.78
N THR A 329 -44.19 43.63 41.60
CA THR A 329 -45.37 44.39 41.14
C THR A 329 -45.50 44.38 39.63
#